data_AF-A0A3D4B8G2-F1
#
_entry.id   AF-A0A3D4B8G2-F1
#
_cell.length_a   1.000
_cell.length_b   1.000
_cell.length_c   1.000
_cell.angle_alpha   90.00
_cell.angle_beta   90.00
_cell.angle_gamma   90.00
#
_symmetry.space_group_name_H-M   'P 1'
#
loop_
_entity.id
_entity.type
_entity.pdbx_description
1 polymer ?
#
loop_
_entity_poly.entity_id
_entity_poly.type
_entity_poly.pdbx_seq_one_letter_code
_entity_poly.pdbx_strand_id
1 'polypeptide(L)'
;VHEVTSPQAFEGLRAAGRKLRRPDLIYATMDHNIPTTDWSLPMTDEIAKLQVDMLSKNCKEFDVPLFDLDSPHQGIVHIIGPELGITQPGKTMVCGDSHT
;
A
#
# COMPACT_ATOMS: atom_id res chain seq x y z
N VAL A 1 -2.11 2.44 3.24
CA VAL A 1 -0.74 2.83 2.83
C VAL A 1 -0.56 2.41 1.38
N HIS A 2 0.34 3.07 0.63
CA HIS A 2 0.48 2.86 -0.82
C HIS A 2 1.96 2.95 -1.26
N GLU A 3 2.25 2.55 -2.49
CA GLU A 3 3.59 2.25 -3.00
C GLU A 3 4.52 3.47 -3.10
N VAL A 4 3.99 4.68 -3.12
CA VAL A 4 4.81 5.89 -3.32
C VAL A 4 5.55 6.31 -2.05
N THR A 5 4.85 6.29 -0.89
CA THR A 5 5.37 6.84 0.38
C THR A 5 5.70 5.78 1.43
N SER A 6 5.14 4.57 1.29
CA SER A 6 5.35 3.50 2.28
C SER A 6 6.76 2.89 2.27
N PRO A 7 7.46 2.74 1.11
CA PRO A 7 8.79 2.12 1.12
C PRO A 7 9.78 2.81 2.07
N GLN A 8 9.78 4.15 2.12
CA GLN A 8 10.65 4.92 3.01
C GLN A 8 10.28 4.69 4.49
N ALA A 9 8.99 4.57 4.81
CA ALA A 9 8.53 4.31 6.17
C ALA A 9 8.95 2.91 6.67
N PHE A 10 8.83 1.89 5.82
CA PHE A 10 9.28 0.53 6.14
C PHE A 10 10.80 0.45 6.31
N GLU A 11 11.57 1.11 5.45
CA GLU A 11 13.03 1.18 5.60
C GLU A 11 13.41 1.89 6.90
N GLY A 12 12.73 2.99 7.26
CA GLY A 12 12.95 3.68 8.53
C GLY A 12 12.70 2.79 9.76
N LEU A 13 11.68 1.92 9.72
CA LEU A 13 11.46 0.92 10.77
C LEU A 13 12.60 -0.10 10.83
N ARG A 14 13.02 -0.62 9.67
CA ARG A 14 14.11 -1.60 9.56
C ARG A 14 15.43 -1.04 10.09
N ALA A 15 15.82 0.15 9.65
CA ALA A 15 17.02 0.84 10.09
C ALA A 15 17.01 1.14 11.61
N ALA A 16 15.83 1.41 12.17
CA ALA A 16 15.67 1.63 13.61
C ALA A 16 15.51 0.32 14.42
N GLY A 17 15.53 -0.85 13.79
CA GLY A 17 15.28 -2.14 14.44
C GLY A 17 13.87 -2.27 15.03
N ARG A 18 12.89 -1.56 14.48
CA ARG A 18 11.50 -1.50 14.97
C ARG A 18 10.60 -2.40 14.16
N LYS A 19 9.61 -2.99 14.84
CA LYS A 19 8.51 -3.72 14.23
C LYS A 19 7.28 -2.83 14.11
N LEU A 20 6.35 -3.21 13.23
CA LEU A 20 5.02 -2.64 13.25
C LEU A 20 4.34 -2.96 14.58
N ARG A 21 3.70 -1.95 15.17
CA ARG A 21 3.00 -2.11 16.46
C ARG A 21 1.69 -2.88 16.32
N ARG A 22 0.96 -2.66 15.21
CA ARG A 22 -0.37 -3.22 14.94
C ARG A 22 -0.53 -3.52 13.44
N PRO A 23 0.13 -4.56 12.91
CA PRO A 23 0.00 -4.94 11.49
C PRO A 23 -1.45 -5.22 11.10
N ASP A 24 -2.27 -5.72 12.04
CA ASP A 24 -3.71 -5.98 11.90
C ASP A 24 -4.57 -4.73 11.67
N LEU A 25 -4.03 -3.53 11.90
CA LEU A 25 -4.69 -2.24 11.64
C LEU A 25 -4.11 -1.51 10.43
N ILE A 26 -3.28 -2.17 9.63
CA ILE A 26 -2.66 -1.58 8.44
C ILE A 26 -3.20 -2.29 7.20
N TYR A 27 -3.61 -1.49 6.23
CA TYR A 27 -4.08 -1.97 4.93
C TYR A 27 -3.25 -1.29 3.84
N ALA A 28 -2.83 -2.07 2.85
CA ALA A 28 -2.07 -1.58 1.71
C ALA A 28 -2.83 -1.84 0.40
N THR A 29 -2.66 -0.94 -0.57
CA THR A 29 -3.12 -1.08 -1.96
C THR A 29 -2.07 -0.49 -2.89
N MET A 30 -2.17 -0.79 -4.18
CA MET A 30 -1.32 -0.24 -5.23
C MET A 30 -2.20 0.56 -6.20
N ASP A 31 -2.13 1.89 -6.17
CA ASP A 31 -3.09 2.74 -6.88
C ASP A 31 -2.53 3.99 -7.59
N HIS A 32 -1.29 4.39 -7.34
CA HIS A 32 -0.68 5.59 -7.95
C HIS A 32 0.16 5.28 -9.19
N ASN A 33 0.85 4.14 -9.19
CA ASN A 33 1.87 3.76 -10.17
C ASN A 33 1.45 2.60 -11.07
N ILE A 34 0.20 2.17 -10.97
CA ILE A 34 -0.33 1.09 -11.79
C ILE A 34 -0.69 1.64 -13.17
N PRO A 35 -0.18 1.05 -14.26
CA PRO A 35 -0.42 1.57 -15.60
C PRO A 35 -1.91 1.51 -15.94
N THR A 36 -2.39 2.49 -16.71
CA THR A 36 -3.76 2.47 -17.27
C THR A 36 -3.88 1.59 -18.51
N THR A 37 -2.77 1.02 -18.97
CA THR A 37 -2.68 0.08 -20.10
C THR A 37 -2.86 -1.37 -19.63
N ASP A 38 -2.76 -2.34 -20.54
CA ASP A 38 -2.86 -3.77 -20.23
C ASP A 38 -1.84 -4.22 -19.16
N TRP A 39 -2.33 -4.74 -18.04
CA TRP A 39 -1.51 -5.19 -16.90
C TRP A 39 -0.79 -6.52 -17.15
N SER A 40 -1.15 -7.25 -18.22
CA SER A 40 -0.40 -8.43 -18.66
C SER A 40 0.97 -8.07 -19.25
N LEU A 41 1.16 -6.79 -19.62
CA LEU A 41 2.42 -6.28 -20.15
C LEU A 41 3.35 -5.84 -19.00
N PRO A 42 4.68 -5.96 -19.19
CA PRO A 42 5.63 -5.44 -18.21
C PRO A 42 5.49 -3.94 -17.99
N MET A 43 5.59 -3.50 -16.73
CA MET A 43 5.75 -2.09 -16.40
C MET A 43 7.08 -1.57 -16.96
N THR A 44 7.02 -0.59 -17.85
CA THR A 44 8.21 0.00 -18.52
C THR A 44 8.89 1.09 -17.70
N ASP A 45 8.16 1.72 -16.77
CA ASP A 45 8.74 2.67 -15.82
C ASP A 45 9.40 1.89 -14.67
N GLU A 46 10.73 1.91 -14.66
CA GLU A 46 11.54 1.20 -13.67
C GLU A 46 11.34 1.72 -12.24
N ILE A 47 11.05 3.01 -12.07
CA ILE A 47 10.82 3.62 -10.74
C ILE A 47 9.46 3.17 -10.22
N ALA A 48 8.43 3.27 -11.06
CA ALA A 48 7.08 2.81 -10.72
C ALA A 48 7.10 1.32 -10.36
N LYS A 49 7.78 0.50 -11.18
CA LYS A 49 7.96 -0.93 -10.93
C LYS A 49 8.67 -1.18 -9.59
N LEU A 50 9.76 -0.48 -9.33
CA LEU A 50 10.49 -0.63 -8.07
C LEU A 50 9.62 -0.30 -6.85
N GLN A 51 8.81 0.76 -6.92
CA GLN A 51 7.91 1.15 -5.83
C GLN A 51 6.86 0.07 -5.55
N VAL A 52 6.22 -0.47 -6.60
CA VAL A 52 5.26 -1.58 -6.52
C VAL A 52 5.92 -2.83 -5.92
N ASP A 53 7.07 -3.24 -6.44
CA ASP A 53 7.81 -4.42 -5.98
C ASP A 53 8.22 -4.26 -4.50
N MET A 54 8.68 -3.07 -4.12
CA MET A 54 9.06 -2.75 -2.74
C MET A 54 7.87 -2.79 -1.77
N LEU A 55 6.70 -2.28 -2.17
CA LEU A 55 5.50 -2.40 -1.34
C LEU A 55 5.13 -3.87 -1.14
N SER A 56 5.08 -4.67 -2.21
CA SER A 56 4.76 -6.11 -2.11
C SER A 56 5.71 -6.84 -1.17
N LYS A 57 7.02 -6.61 -1.31
CA LYS A 57 8.03 -7.20 -0.44
C LYS A 57 7.86 -6.77 1.02
N ASN A 58 7.69 -5.47 1.26
CA ASN A 58 7.54 -4.94 2.62
C ASN A 58 6.25 -5.46 3.28
N CYS A 59 5.13 -5.52 2.57
CA CYS A 59 3.89 -6.07 3.09
C CYS A 59 4.05 -7.53 3.53
N LYS A 60 4.76 -8.34 2.74
CA LYS A 60 5.09 -9.73 3.11
C LYS A 60 6.02 -9.81 4.33
N GLU A 61 7.06 -8.97 4.39
CA GLU A 61 8.03 -8.97 5.49
C GLU A 61 7.42 -8.52 6.82
N PHE A 62 6.51 -7.55 6.78
CA PHE A 62 5.91 -6.91 7.95
C PHE A 62 4.51 -7.42 8.29
N ASP A 63 4.01 -8.44 7.58
CA ASP A 63 2.70 -9.06 7.79
C ASP A 63 1.52 -8.07 7.63
N VAL A 64 1.60 -7.22 6.59
CA VAL A 64 0.55 -6.25 6.26
C VAL A 64 -0.31 -6.78 5.12
N PRO A 65 -1.64 -6.87 5.29
CA PRO A 65 -2.58 -7.16 4.20
C PRO A 65 -2.40 -6.18 3.03
N LEU A 66 -2.19 -6.75 1.84
CA LEU A 66 -2.05 -6.01 0.59
C LEU A 66 -3.16 -6.42 -0.36
N PHE A 67 -3.97 -5.45 -0.79
CA PHE A 67 -4.85 -5.58 -1.93
C PHE A 67 -4.01 -5.36 -3.19
N ASP A 68 -3.33 -6.41 -3.63
CA ASP A 68 -2.46 -6.40 -4.81
C ASP A 68 -3.28 -6.38 -6.12
N LEU A 69 -2.59 -6.47 -7.26
CA LEU A 69 -3.21 -6.37 -8.59
C LEU A 69 -4.22 -7.49 -8.90
N ASP A 70 -4.08 -8.65 -8.24
CA ASP A 70 -4.99 -9.79 -8.44
C ASP A 70 -6.13 -9.80 -7.42
N SER A 71 -6.12 -8.87 -6.45
CA SER A 71 -7.15 -8.75 -5.42
C SER A 71 -8.47 -8.23 -6.00
N PRO A 72 -9.62 -8.84 -5.65
CA PRO A 72 -10.94 -8.28 -5.99
C PRO A 72 -11.23 -6.95 -5.28
N HIS A 73 -10.38 -6.58 -4.32
CA HIS A 73 -10.46 -5.35 -3.54
C HIS A 73 -9.38 -4.34 -3.94
N GLN A 74 -8.68 -4.57 -5.05
CA GLN A 74 -7.75 -3.59 -5.61
C GLN A 74 -8.52 -2.33 -5.98
N GLY A 75 -7.96 -1.18 -5.63
CA GLY A 75 -8.53 0.11 -5.98
C GLY A 75 -7.85 1.26 -5.27
N ILE A 76 -8.34 2.47 -5.56
CA ILE A 76 -7.84 3.73 -4.98
C ILE A 76 -8.00 3.69 -3.46
N VAL A 77 -6.95 4.02 -2.72
CA VAL A 77 -6.89 3.86 -1.26
C VAL A 77 -8.06 4.51 -0.52
N HIS A 78 -8.50 5.69 -0.99
CA HIS A 78 -9.59 6.47 -0.40
C HIS A 78 -10.99 6.03 -0.85
N ILE A 79 -11.08 5.16 -1.85
CA ILE A 79 -12.34 4.54 -2.30
C ILE A 79 -12.55 3.22 -1.58
N ILE A 80 -11.54 2.34 -1.60
CA ILE A 80 -11.66 1.01 -0.99
C ILE A 80 -11.77 1.07 0.54
N GLY A 81 -11.19 2.09 1.18
CA GLY A 81 -11.25 2.26 2.63
C GLY A 81 -12.69 2.31 3.15
N PRO A 82 -13.54 3.22 2.66
CA PRO A 82 -14.97 3.23 2.94
C PRO A 82 -15.72 1.99 2.45
N GLU A 83 -15.49 1.52 1.21
CA GLU A 83 -16.21 0.38 0.62
C GLU A 83 -16.05 -0.92 1.43
N LEU A 84 -14.85 -1.15 1.97
CA LEU A 84 -14.53 -2.34 2.76
C LEU A 84 -14.82 -2.18 4.25
N GLY A 85 -15.39 -1.06 4.68
CA GLY A 85 -15.66 -0.78 6.09
C GLY A 85 -14.41 -0.55 6.95
N ILE A 86 -13.26 -0.28 6.32
CA ILE A 86 -12.03 0.10 7.02
C ILE A 86 -12.21 1.50 7.62
N THR A 87 -12.73 2.43 6.83
CA THR A 87 -13.11 3.77 7.29
C THR A 87 -14.50 3.71 7.94
N GLN A 88 -14.59 4.11 9.21
CA GLN A 88 -15.83 4.10 9.98
C GLN A 88 -15.91 5.33 10.90
N PRO A 89 -17.11 5.80 11.26
CA PRO A 89 -17.30 6.89 12.21
C PRO A 89 -16.55 6.64 13.53
N GLY A 90 -15.86 7.67 14.03
CA GLY A 90 -15.13 7.61 15.31
C GLY A 90 -13.73 6.97 15.25
N LYS A 91 -13.27 6.49 14.09
CA LYS A 91 -11.87 6.04 13.92
C LYS A 91 -10.94 7.21 13.67
N THR A 92 -9.72 7.13 14.20
CA THR A 92 -8.59 7.96 13.77
C THR A 92 -7.79 7.18 12.73
N MET A 93 -7.68 7.72 11.52
CA MET A 93 -7.00 7.09 10.39
C MET A 93 -5.83 7.96 9.96
N VAL A 94 -4.76 7.33 9.49
CA VAL A 94 -3.61 8.02 8.89
C VAL A 94 -3.18 7.27 7.64
N CYS A 95 -2.87 8.00 6.58
CA CYS A 95 -2.27 7.47 5.37
C CYS A 95 -1.26 8.49 4.85
N GLY A 96 -0.19 8.00 4.21
CA GLY A 96 0.87 8.84 3.62
C GLY A 96 0.44 9.51 2.31
N ASP A 97 -0.81 9.96 2.21
CA ASP A 97 -1.40 10.60 1.03
C ASP A 97 -2.09 11.90 1.45
N SER A 98 -1.95 12.97 0.65
CA SER A 98 -2.47 14.30 1.00
C SER A 98 -4.00 14.40 1.02
N HIS A 99 -4.71 13.43 0.44
CA HIS A 99 -6.17 13.40 0.35
C HIS A 99 -6.82 12.46 1.37
N THR A 100 -6.06 12.03 2.38
CA THR A 100 -6.58 11.26 3.54
C THR A 100 -7.59 12.08 4.34
#